data_AF-Q9RPM7-F1
#
_entry.id   AF-Q9RPM7-F1
#
_cell.length_a   1.000
_cell.length_b   1.000
_cell.length_c   1.000
_cell.angle_alpha   90.00
_cell.angle_beta   90.00
_cell.angle_gamma   90.00
#
_symmetry.space_group_name_H-M   'P 1'
#
loop_
_entity.id
_entity.type
_entity.pdbx_description
1 polymer ?
#
loop_
_entity_poly.entity_id
_entity_poly.type
_entity_poly.pdbx_seq_one_letter_code
_entity_poly.pdbx_strand_id
1 'polypeptide(L)' 'AESVIAPLARAVKLKIATDEEIKRLEAWELYSVMVNRVDTANPDWPEKPAQI' A
#
# COMPACT_ATOMS: atom_id res chain seq x y z
N ALA A 1 1.90 2.78 -6.23
CA ALA A 1 1.54 1.78 -5.22
C ALA A 1 1.64 0.37 -5.81
N GLU A 2 1.02 0.10 -6.97
CA GLU A 2 1.02 -1.23 -7.62
C GLU A 2 2.38 -1.93 -7.76
N SER A 3 3.45 -1.21 -8.11
CA SER A 3 4.79 -1.80 -8.21
C SER A 3 5.34 -2.33 -6.88
N VAL A 4 4.83 -1.83 -5.74
CA VAL A 4 5.18 -2.29 -4.40
C VAL A 4 4.16 -3.32 -3.90
N ILE A 5 2.87 -3.11 -4.15
CA ILE A 5 1.78 -4.02 -3.75
C ILE A 5 1.93 -5.39 -4.44
N ALA A 6 2.20 -5.42 -5.74
CA ALA A 6 2.22 -6.67 -6.51
C ALA A 6 3.19 -7.74 -5.97
N PRO A 7 4.47 -7.46 -5.64
CA PRO A 7 5.34 -8.46 -5.02
C PRO A 7 4.91 -8.84 -3.60
N LEU A 8 4.46 -7.89 -2.77
CA LEU A 8 4.03 -8.16 -1.39
C LEU A 8 2.76 -9.03 -1.34
N ALA A 9 1.76 -8.72 -2.17
CA ALA A 9 0.54 -9.51 -2.31
C ALA A 9 0.84 -10.94 -2.79
N ARG A 10 1.87 -11.12 -3.63
CA ARG A 10 2.34 -12.46 -4.03
C ARG A 10 2.96 -13.22 -2.85
N ALA A 11 3.79 -12.57 -2.03
CA ALA A 11 4.38 -13.19 -0.84
C ALA A 11 3.29 -13.65 0.16
N VAL A 12 2.26 -12.82 0.38
CA VAL A 12 1.11 -13.17 1.22
C VAL A 12 0.33 -14.34 0.62
N LYS A 13 0.03 -14.29 -0.68
CA LYS A 13 -0.66 -15.37 -1.40
C LYS A 13 0.09 -16.70 -1.31
N LEU A 14 1.42 -16.67 -1.35
CA LEU A 14 2.28 -17.85 -1.24
C LEU A 14 2.52 -18.29 0.21
N LYS A 15 1.99 -17.54 1.20
CA LYS A 15 2.19 -17.77 2.65
C LYS A 15 3.66 -17.77 3.07
N ILE A 16 4.47 -16.96 2.39
CA ILE A 16 5.90 -16.78 2.69
C ILE A 16 6.23 -15.36 3.20
N ALA A 17 5.22 -14.49 3.30
CA ALA A 17 5.41 -13.13 3.76
C ALA A 17 5.82 -13.08 5.23
N THR A 18 6.74 -12.17 5.56
CA THR A 18 7.04 -11.79 6.94
C THR A 18 5.96 -10.86 7.51
N ASP A 19 5.93 -10.70 8.83
CA ASP A 19 5.04 -9.72 9.48
C ASP A 19 5.29 -8.29 9.00
N GLU A 20 6.54 -7.96 8.66
CA GLU A 20 6.91 -6.66 8.09
C GLU A 20 6.34 -6.49 6.68
N GLU A 21 6.45 -7.52 5.82
CA GLU A 21 5.86 -7.48 4.48
C GLU A 21 4.34 -7.37 4.51
N ILE A 22 3.68 -8.01 5.48
CA ILE A 22 2.22 -7.88 5.69
C ILE A 22 1.85 -6.44 6.08
N LYS A 23 2.53 -5.86 7.08
CA LYS A 23 2.30 -4.46 7.48
C LYS A 23 2.56 -3.48 6.34
N ARG A 24 3.61 -3.75 5.56
CA ARG A 24 3.94 -2.93 4.38
C ARG A 24 2.84 -3.04 3.33
N LEU A 25 2.31 -4.24 3.08
CA LEU A 25 1.19 -4.45 2.15
C LEU A 25 -0.04 -3.64 2.57
N GLU A 26 -0.45 -3.77 3.83
CA GLU A 26 -1.61 -3.06 4.38
C GLU A 26 -1.48 -1.54 4.24
N ALA A 27 -0.31 -0.99 4.56
CA ALA A 27 -0.06 0.44 4.44
C ALA A 27 -0.12 0.93 2.98
N TRP A 28 0.43 0.16 2.04
CA TRP A 28 0.40 0.50 0.61
C TRP A 28 -0.99 0.36 -0.02
N GLU A 29 -1.77 -0.66 0.38
CA GLU A 29 -3.16 -0.82 -0.05
C GLU A 29 -4.04 0.33 0.47
N LEU A 30 -3.92 0.67 1.77
CA LEU A 30 -4.61 1.82 2.35
C LEU A 30 -4.27 3.12 1.62
N TYR A 31 -2.98 3.40 1.41
CA TYR A 31 -2.53 4.56 0.66
C TYR A 31 -3.12 4.59 -0.76
N SER A 32 -3.08 3.47 -1.48
CA SER A 32 -3.64 3.37 -2.85
C SER A 32 -5.13 3.73 -2.87
N VAL A 33 -5.90 3.23 -1.90
CA VAL A 33 -7.32 3.55 -1.77
C VAL A 33 -7.52 5.04 -1.44
N MET A 34 -6.75 5.59 -0.51
CA MET A 34 -6.87 7.00 -0.13
C MET A 34 -6.55 7.93 -1.30
N VAL A 35 -5.49 7.66 -2.07
CA VAL A 35 -5.15 8.41 -3.28
C VAL A 35 -6.31 8.43 -4.28
N ASN A 36 -6.97 7.29 -4.50
CA ASN A 36 -8.10 7.19 -5.42
C ASN A 36 -9.37 7.90 -4.91
N ARG A 37 -9.42 8.28 -3.63
CA ARG A 37 -10.55 8.97 -3.00
C ARG A 37 -10.34 10.46 -2.82
N VAL A 38 -9.16 10.99 -3.15
CA VAL A 38 -8.87 12.42 -3.01
C VAL A 38 -9.80 13.22 -3.90
N ASP A 39 -10.46 14.22 -3.30
CA ASP A 39 -11.18 15.24 -4.05
C ASP A 39 -10.17 16.12 -4.80
N THR A 40 -10.17 16.05 -6.13
CA THR A 40 -9.24 16.81 -6.97
C THR A 40 -9.52 18.31 -6.99
N ALA A 41 -10.69 18.76 -6.54
CA ALA A 41 -11.03 20.18 -6.46
C ALA A 41 -10.47 20.86 -5.19
N ASN A 42 -10.25 20.10 -4.11
CA ASN A 42 -9.61 20.55 -2.88
C ASN A 42 -8.76 19.41 -2.29
N PRO A 43 -7.55 19.19 -2.85
CA PRO A 43 -6.82 17.96 -2.59
C PRO A 43 -6.15 17.96 -1.22
N ASP A 44 -6.49 16.96 -0.41
CA ASP A 44 -5.73 16.52 0.76
C ASP A 44 -5.11 15.15 0.46
N TRP A 45 -3.87 15.16 -0.05
CA TRP A 45 -3.21 13.94 -0.49
C TRP A 45 -2.64 13.15 0.70
N PRO A 46 -2.88 11.83 0.78
CA PRO A 46 -2.31 11.00 1.84
C PRO A 46 -0.78 10.93 1.72
N GLU A 47 -0.10 10.74 2.86
CA GLU A 47 1.33 10.52 2.89
C GLU A 47 1.71 9.12 2.38
N LYS A 48 2.81 9.04 1.63
CA LYS A 48 3.33 7.76 1.15
C LYS A 48 3.85 6.94 2.33
N PRO A 49 3.50 5.64 2.42
CA PRO A 49 4.07 4.74 3.42
C PRO A 49 5.61 4.66 3.32
N ALA A 50 6.27 4.52 4.47
CA ALA A 50 7.70 4.29 4.53
C ALA A 50 8.06 2.90 3.97
N GLN A 51 9.24 2.75 3.38
CA GLN A 51 9.69 1.49 2.76
C GLN A 51 10.39 0.51 3.72
N ILE A 52 10.36 0.79 5.03
CA ILE A 52 11.17 0.10 6.05
C ILE A 52 10.85 -1.39 6.09
#